data_AF-A0A1Q7PGS5-F1
#
_entry.id   AF-A0A1Q7PGS5-F1
#
_cell.length_a   1.000
_cell.length_b   1.000
_cell.length_c   1.000
_cell.angle_alpha   90.00
_cell.angle_beta   90.00
_cell.angle_gamma   90.00
#
_symmetry.space_group_name_H-M   'P 1'
#
loop_
_entity.id
_entity.type
_entity.pdbx_description
1 polymer ?
#
loop_
_entity_poly.entity_id
_entity_poly.type
_entity_poly.pdbx_seq_one_letter_code
_entity_poly.pdbx_strand_id
1 'polypeptide(L)'
;MATAETAATVTVKPGEERLVSIEVVYRGIFQKTLAQRICRGVVLASRRRNYTGTAFARYGDSPERNGVPAKQFAVVAPTNLELEAGMAKYEPAIVDVSVAVDDTLLKGIESWAWYGRQPIWKPVRANGFVLVTSNRTPDELVKQTDTAERPYTLAVVPGGASFAGLWVYKDDHTDYRVLGALARLIPDWLPIEDVKASIRESTKDEARVASVQFGYDNVRTREVKVGEGTDTHEKLQFEKPGWTKMREGIIVEARKPGERNPFYKKYTARTLRPVVNFDTCIKCTMCWLDCPDECFEVTSSGH
;
A
#
# COMPACT_ATOMS: atom_id res chain seq x y z
N MET A 1 -33.38 -2.46 37.31
CA MET A 1 -32.17 -2.61 38.14
C MET A 1 -31.30 -3.66 37.49
N ALA A 2 -30.02 -3.32 37.33
CA ALA A 2 -29.05 -3.93 36.42
C ALA A 2 -28.78 -5.42 36.64
N THR A 3 -28.42 -6.12 35.57
CA THR A 3 -27.18 -6.90 35.55
C THR A 3 -26.53 -6.73 34.17
N ALA A 4 -25.38 -6.05 34.18
CA ALA A 4 -24.49 -5.95 33.04
C ALA A 4 -23.73 -7.27 32.94
N GLU A 5 -23.88 -7.98 31.82
CA GLU A 5 -23.07 -9.15 31.52
C GLU A 5 -21.63 -8.71 31.25
N THR A 6 -20.74 -9.40 31.95
CA THR A 6 -19.34 -9.08 32.17
C THR A 6 -18.57 -9.21 30.86
N ALA A 7 -17.88 -8.14 30.46
CA ALA A 7 -16.91 -8.18 29.37
C ALA A 7 -15.87 -9.27 29.66
N ALA A 8 -15.80 -10.28 28.80
CA ALA A 8 -14.82 -11.35 28.88
C ALA A 8 -13.41 -10.74 28.89
N THR A 9 -12.75 -10.84 30.04
CA THR A 9 -11.36 -10.44 30.22
C THR A 9 -10.48 -11.47 29.52
N VAL A 10 -10.08 -11.17 28.29
CA VAL A 10 -9.09 -11.97 27.55
C VAL A 10 -7.76 -11.89 28.32
N THR A 11 -7.39 -13.00 28.97
CA THR A 11 -6.12 -13.16 29.66
C THR A 11 -5.04 -13.47 28.61
N VAL A 12 -4.07 -12.56 28.44
CA VAL A 12 -3.00 -12.66 27.44
C VAL A 12 -1.67 -12.94 28.13
N LYS A 13 -0.86 -13.82 27.53
CA LYS A 13 0.48 -14.17 28.01
C LYS A 13 1.46 -12.99 27.83
N PRO A 14 2.42 -12.77 28.74
CA PRO A 14 3.43 -11.73 28.58
C PRO A 14 4.27 -11.97 27.32
N GLY A 15 4.27 -11.03 26.37
CA GLY A 15 5.13 -11.05 25.17
C GLY A 15 4.42 -10.96 23.80
N GLU A 16 3.09 -10.99 23.75
CA GLU A 16 2.33 -10.83 22.51
C GLU A 16 2.09 -9.33 22.24
N GLU A 17 2.63 -8.80 21.13
CA GLU A 17 2.39 -7.40 20.71
C GLU A 17 0.88 -7.20 20.51
N ARG A 18 0.26 -6.46 21.44
CA ARG A 18 -1.18 -6.21 21.48
C ARG A 18 -1.54 -5.00 20.61
N LEU A 19 -1.10 -4.98 19.36
CA LEU A 19 -1.47 -3.96 18.39
C LEU A 19 -1.70 -4.57 17.01
N VAL A 20 -2.48 -3.89 16.19
CA VAL A 20 -2.60 -4.19 14.76
C VAL A 20 -1.98 -3.05 13.95
N SER A 21 -1.13 -3.40 13.01
CA SER A 21 -0.50 -2.47 12.08
C SER A 21 -0.94 -2.74 10.66
N ILE A 22 -1.48 -1.71 10.00
CA ILE A 22 -1.92 -1.76 8.61
C ILE A 22 -1.12 -0.73 7.83
N GLU A 23 -0.45 -1.15 6.75
CA GLU A 23 0.08 -0.22 5.76
C GLU A 23 -0.86 -0.14 4.56
N VAL A 24 -1.03 1.06 4.01
CA VAL A 24 -1.72 1.32 2.75
C VAL A 24 -0.70 1.91 1.80
N VAL A 25 -0.35 1.14 0.78
CA VAL A 25 0.53 1.51 -0.33
C VAL A 25 -0.31 2.06 -1.47
N TYR A 26 0.03 3.27 -1.89
CA TYR A 26 -0.75 4.02 -2.87
C TYR A 26 0.16 4.71 -3.88
N ARG A 27 -0.42 5.16 -5.00
CA ARG A 27 0.27 5.99 -5.98
C ARG A 27 0.29 7.44 -5.51
N GLY A 28 1.49 7.96 -5.27
CA GLY A 28 1.71 9.32 -4.77
C GLY A 28 0.95 10.37 -5.60
N ILE A 29 0.46 11.40 -4.90
CA ILE A 29 -0.47 12.41 -5.42
C ILE A 29 -1.86 11.86 -5.79
N PHE A 30 -1.94 10.89 -6.69
CA PHE A 30 -3.21 10.49 -7.29
C PHE A 30 -4.15 9.70 -6.37
N GLN A 31 -3.59 9.07 -5.34
CA GLN A 31 -4.32 8.20 -4.41
C GLN A 31 -4.08 8.55 -2.93
N LYS A 32 -3.43 9.69 -2.67
CA LYS A 32 -3.08 10.14 -1.31
C LYS A 32 -4.30 10.23 -0.41
N THR A 33 -5.33 10.95 -0.85
CA THR A 33 -6.54 11.16 -0.05
C THR A 33 -7.30 9.85 0.20
N LEU A 34 -7.23 8.91 -0.74
CA LEU A 34 -7.80 7.56 -0.58
C LEU A 34 -7.08 6.80 0.55
N ALA A 35 -5.75 6.76 0.53
CA ALA A 35 -4.98 6.11 1.60
C ALA A 35 -5.23 6.76 2.96
N GLN A 36 -5.31 8.10 3.01
CA GLN A 36 -5.63 8.85 4.22
C GLN A 36 -7.00 8.48 4.79
N ARG A 37 -8.02 8.37 3.94
CA ARG A 37 -9.38 8.00 4.35
C ARG A 37 -9.45 6.56 4.85
N ILE A 38 -8.77 5.62 4.20
CA ILE A 38 -8.71 4.23 4.65
C ILE A 38 -8.06 4.16 6.04
N CYS A 39 -6.85 4.71 6.22
CA CYS A 39 -6.15 4.66 7.51
C CYS A 39 -6.92 5.37 8.62
N ARG A 40 -7.52 6.54 8.32
CA ARG A 40 -8.36 7.25 9.28
C ARG A 40 -9.64 6.46 9.61
N GLY A 41 -10.25 5.81 8.64
CA GLY A 41 -11.44 4.98 8.82
C GLY A 41 -11.18 3.82 9.77
N VAL A 42 -10.03 3.16 9.67
CA VAL A 42 -9.57 2.12 10.61
C VAL A 42 -9.55 2.66 12.04
N VAL A 43 -8.87 3.79 12.28
CA VAL A 43 -8.73 4.39 13.61
C VAL A 43 -10.07 4.86 14.18
N LEU A 44 -10.92 5.45 13.34
CA LEU A 44 -12.24 5.93 13.77
C LEU A 44 -13.19 4.77 14.12
N ALA A 45 -13.13 3.67 13.37
CA ALA A 45 -13.91 2.48 13.67
C ALA A 45 -13.45 1.82 14.99
N SER A 46 -12.14 1.68 15.19
CA SER A 46 -11.61 1.03 16.40
C SER A 46 -11.92 1.79 17.69
N ARG A 47 -12.03 3.13 17.63
CA ARG A 47 -12.41 3.96 18.79
C ARG A 47 -13.75 3.59 19.42
N ARG A 48 -14.65 2.96 18.65
CA ARG A 48 -15.95 2.48 19.18
C ARG A 48 -15.78 1.37 20.21
N ARG A 49 -14.65 0.64 20.19
CA ARG A 49 -14.29 -0.38 21.19
C ARG A 49 -13.39 0.16 22.30
N ASN A 50 -13.30 1.48 22.44
CA ASN A 50 -12.39 2.16 23.37
C ASN A 50 -10.90 1.84 23.09
N TYR A 51 -10.58 1.44 21.86
CA TYR A 51 -9.19 1.30 21.42
C TYR A 51 -8.64 2.67 21.03
N THR A 52 -7.34 2.82 21.17
CA THR A 52 -6.61 3.99 20.70
C THR A 52 -5.93 3.68 19.38
N GLY A 53 -5.64 4.70 18.58
CA GLY A 53 -4.96 4.49 17.32
C GLY A 53 -4.46 5.78 16.69
N THR A 54 -3.52 5.62 15.77
CA THR A 54 -2.92 6.71 15.00
C THR A 54 -2.95 6.37 13.52
N ALA A 55 -3.00 7.41 12.68
CA ALA A 55 -2.80 7.29 11.26
C ALA A 55 -1.78 8.33 10.82
N PHE A 56 -0.72 7.90 10.13
CA PHE A 56 0.38 8.78 9.72
C PHE A 56 0.98 8.34 8.40
N ALA A 57 1.45 9.32 7.62
CA ALA A 57 2.15 9.05 6.37
C ALA A 57 3.63 8.75 6.64
N ARG A 58 4.26 7.97 5.77
CA ARG A 58 5.70 7.75 5.84
C ARG A 58 6.45 9.03 5.50
N TYR A 59 7.23 9.53 6.44
CA TYR A 59 7.93 10.80 6.28
C TYR A 59 8.87 10.82 5.06
N GLY A 60 9.58 9.72 4.81
CA GLY A 60 10.53 9.59 3.70
C GLY A 60 9.91 9.67 2.30
N ASP A 61 8.59 9.54 2.19
CA ASP A 61 7.87 9.67 0.92
C ASP A 61 7.39 11.13 0.68
N SER A 62 7.63 12.05 1.64
CA SER A 62 7.28 13.46 1.53
C SER A 62 8.45 14.33 1.00
N PRO A 63 8.22 15.26 0.06
CA PRO A 63 6.97 15.45 -0.66
C PRO A 63 6.71 14.28 -1.62
N GLU A 64 5.45 13.90 -1.79
CA GLU A 64 5.06 12.83 -2.72
C GLU A 64 5.34 13.24 -4.18
N ARG A 65 5.45 12.24 -5.07
CA ARG A 65 5.61 12.43 -6.52
C ARG A 65 4.52 11.66 -7.25
N ASN A 66 4.12 12.17 -8.40
CA ASN A 66 3.08 11.57 -9.24
C ASN A 66 3.41 10.09 -9.54
N GLY A 67 2.55 9.17 -9.10
CA GLY A 67 2.64 7.74 -9.41
C GLY A 67 3.72 6.96 -8.66
N VAL A 68 4.70 7.63 -8.04
CA VAL A 68 5.72 6.98 -7.20
C VAL A 68 5.00 6.35 -6.01
N PRO A 69 5.24 5.05 -5.70
CA PRO A 69 4.62 4.41 -4.56
C PRO A 69 4.94 5.14 -3.26
N ALA A 70 3.93 5.38 -2.43
CA ALA A 70 4.05 5.97 -1.11
C ALA A 70 3.24 5.15 -0.11
N LYS A 71 3.55 5.31 1.18
CA LYS A 71 2.92 4.54 2.25
C LYS A 71 2.22 5.43 3.27
N GLN A 72 1.10 4.93 3.76
CA GLN A 72 0.42 5.43 4.93
C GLN A 72 0.12 4.29 5.90
N PHE A 73 0.17 4.57 7.20
CA PHE A 73 -0.02 3.57 8.23
C PHE A 73 -1.25 3.90 9.06
N ALA A 74 -1.93 2.84 9.52
CA ALA A 74 -2.86 2.88 10.64
C ALA A 74 -2.39 1.86 11.68
N VAL A 75 -2.20 2.33 12.92
CA VAL A 75 -1.81 1.48 14.05
C VAL A 75 -2.88 1.64 15.12
N VAL A 76 -3.43 0.52 15.59
CA VAL A 76 -4.48 0.49 16.60
C VAL A 76 -4.04 -0.45 17.73
N ALA A 77 -4.28 -0.02 18.97
CA ALA A 77 -3.99 -0.79 20.16
C ALA A 77 -5.10 -0.64 21.21
N PRO A 78 -5.29 -1.61 22.12
CA PRO A 78 -6.29 -1.51 23.19
C PRO A 78 -6.04 -0.35 24.16
N THR A 79 -4.77 0.02 24.38
CA THR A 79 -4.39 1.07 25.35
C THR A 79 -3.35 2.05 24.78
N ASN A 80 -3.27 3.26 25.35
CA ASN A 80 -2.25 4.26 24.98
C ASN A 80 -0.83 3.75 25.21
N LEU A 81 -0.60 2.99 26.29
CA LEU A 81 0.72 2.43 26.58
C LEU A 81 1.19 1.47 25.48
N GLU A 82 0.31 0.58 25.03
CA GLU A 82 0.61 -0.36 23.93
C GLU A 82 0.83 0.39 22.60
N LEU A 83 0.04 1.45 22.35
CA LEU A 83 0.22 2.29 21.17
C LEU A 83 1.57 3.01 21.18
N GLU A 84 1.94 3.64 22.30
CA GLU A 84 3.22 4.34 22.46
C GLU A 84 4.42 3.41 22.29
N ALA A 85 4.35 2.21 22.86
CA ALA A 85 5.38 1.18 22.69
C ALA A 85 5.54 0.76 21.21
N GLY A 86 4.43 0.66 20.47
CA GLY A 86 4.44 0.38 19.02
C GLY A 86 4.92 1.56 18.16
N MET A 87 4.55 2.78 18.54
CA MET A 87 4.83 4.02 17.80
C MET A 87 6.25 4.57 17.98
N ALA A 88 7.05 4.03 18.90
CA ALA A 88 8.48 4.36 18.99
C ALA A 88 9.26 4.07 17.70
N LYS A 89 8.65 3.36 16.73
CA LYS A 89 9.18 3.05 15.41
C LYS A 89 8.58 4.00 14.37
N TYR A 90 9.43 4.74 13.63
CA TYR A 90 9.00 5.65 12.55
C TYR A 90 8.23 4.96 11.40
N GLU A 91 8.57 3.71 11.11
CA GLU A 91 7.91 2.84 10.14
C GLU A 91 7.77 1.46 10.79
N PRO A 92 6.56 0.87 10.86
CA PRO A 92 6.39 -0.51 11.29
C PRO A 92 7.19 -1.43 10.36
N ALA A 93 8.21 -2.11 10.90
CA ALA A 93 9.01 -3.06 10.13
C ALA A 93 8.21 -4.32 9.75
N ILE A 94 7.20 -4.64 10.56
CA ILE A 94 6.28 -5.76 10.38
C ILE A 94 4.84 -5.22 10.51
N VAL A 95 3.95 -5.66 9.61
CA VAL A 95 2.52 -5.30 9.58
C VAL A 95 1.64 -6.55 9.52
N ASP A 96 0.40 -6.43 9.98
CA ASP A 96 -0.64 -7.46 9.88
C ASP A 96 -1.26 -7.50 8.49
N VAL A 97 -1.48 -6.31 7.91
CA VAL A 97 -2.10 -6.15 6.59
C VAL A 97 -1.31 -5.12 5.79
N SER A 98 -0.92 -5.49 4.56
CA SER A 98 -0.44 -4.55 3.55
C SER A 98 -1.51 -4.38 2.48
N VAL A 99 -2.01 -3.15 2.30
CA VAL A 99 -3.06 -2.81 1.34
C VAL A 99 -2.45 -2.12 0.12
N ALA A 100 -2.67 -2.66 -1.08
CA ALA A 100 -2.34 -2.02 -2.34
C ALA A 100 -3.61 -1.49 -3.03
N VAL A 101 -3.71 -0.16 -3.20
CA VAL A 101 -4.89 0.48 -3.86
C VAL A 101 -4.75 0.59 -5.39
N ASP A 102 -3.77 -0.11 -5.96
CA ASP A 102 -3.51 -0.31 -7.38
C ASP A 102 -2.81 -1.66 -7.53
N ASP A 103 -3.36 -2.57 -8.34
CA ASP A 103 -2.84 -3.93 -8.47
C ASP A 103 -1.45 -4.02 -9.09
N THR A 104 -1.01 -2.98 -9.81
CA THR A 104 0.34 -2.93 -10.35
C THR A 104 1.41 -2.72 -9.28
N LEU A 105 1.04 -2.28 -8.07
CA LEU A 105 1.94 -2.21 -6.91
C LEU A 105 2.39 -3.59 -6.41
N LEU A 106 1.66 -4.66 -6.76
CA LEU A 106 2.07 -6.04 -6.47
C LEU A 106 3.38 -6.43 -7.16
N LYS A 107 3.72 -5.76 -8.27
CA LYS A 107 4.98 -5.94 -9.01
C LYS A 107 6.17 -5.26 -8.33
N GLY A 108 6.02 -4.81 -7.09
CA GLY A 108 7.08 -4.27 -6.26
C GLY A 108 7.04 -2.75 -6.10
N ILE A 109 7.56 -2.33 -4.96
CA ILE A 109 7.47 -0.98 -4.43
C ILE A 109 8.88 -0.43 -4.32
N GLU A 110 9.10 0.74 -4.88
CA GLU A 110 10.32 1.53 -4.69
C GLU A 110 9.87 2.98 -4.50
N SER A 111 9.81 3.43 -3.24
CA SER A 111 9.41 4.81 -2.95
C SER A 111 10.57 5.80 -3.08
N TRP A 112 11.81 5.30 -2.96
CA TRP A 112 13.03 6.09 -3.09
C TRP A 112 14.21 5.23 -3.53
N ALA A 113 15.12 5.85 -4.29
CA ALA A 113 16.34 5.25 -4.84
C ALA A 113 16.99 4.20 -3.92
N TRP A 114 17.44 4.62 -2.75
CA TRP A 114 18.25 3.78 -1.86
C TRP A 114 17.46 2.81 -0.98
N TYR A 115 16.12 2.79 -1.04
CA TYR A 115 15.34 1.71 -0.42
C TYR A 115 15.34 0.44 -1.26
N GLY A 116 15.67 0.57 -2.55
CA GLY A 116 15.54 -0.51 -3.50
C GLY A 116 14.09 -0.88 -3.78
N ARG A 117 13.91 -1.84 -4.69
CA ARG A 117 12.60 -2.43 -4.96
C ARG A 117 12.31 -3.52 -3.93
N GLN A 118 11.14 -3.47 -3.32
CA GLN A 118 10.69 -4.42 -2.32
C GLN A 118 9.35 -5.05 -2.72
N PRO A 119 9.16 -6.36 -2.48
CA PRO A 119 7.84 -6.99 -2.61
C PRO A 119 6.81 -6.36 -1.67
N ILE A 120 5.56 -6.25 -2.11
CA ILE A 120 4.43 -5.77 -1.30
C ILE A 120 4.21 -6.59 -0.02
N TRP A 121 4.48 -7.91 -0.07
CA TRP A 121 4.30 -8.81 1.07
C TRP A 121 5.47 -8.77 2.06
N LYS A 122 6.59 -8.12 1.73
CA LYS A 122 7.81 -8.13 2.57
C LYS A 122 7.60 -7.68 4.02
N PRO A 123 6.85 -6.61 4.33
CA PRO A 123 6.59 -6.22 5.71
C PRO A 123 5.49 -7.06 6.37
N VAL A 124 4.73 -7.87 5.62
CA VAL A 124 3.63 -8.65 6.19
C VAL A 124 4.19 -9.77 7.07
N ARG A 125 3.68 -9.91 8.29
CA ARG A 125 4.06 -11.03 9.18
C ARG A 125 3.68 -12.38 8.58
N ALA A 126 4.28 -13.45 9.08
CA ALA A 126 3.87 -14.79 8.68
C ALA A 126 2.36 -14.99 8.91
N ASN A 127 1.66 -15.53 7.91
CA ASN A 127 0.20 -15.70 7.89
C ASN A 127 -0.60 -14.38 8.00
N GLY A 128 0.02 -13.23 7.73
CA GLY A 128 -0.68 -11.96 7.57
C GLY A 128 -1.35 -11.83 6.19
N PHE A 129 -1.82 -10.63 5.87
CA PHE A 129 -2.63 -10.38 4.68
C PHE A 129 -1.99 -9.36 3.74
N VAL A 130 -2.08 -9.63 2.43
CA VAL A 130 -1.95 -8.62 1.38
C VAL A 130 -3.35 -8.38 0.84
N LEU A 131 -3.86 -7.17 0.98
CA LEU A 131 -5.15 -6.76 0.42
C LEU A 131 -4.92 -5.91 -0.82
N VAL A 132 -5.63 -6.17 -1.92
CA VAL A 132 -5.46 -5.39 -3.16
C VAL A 132 -6.80 -5.04 -3.78
N THR A 133 -6.92 -3.82 -4.32
CA THR A 133 -8.06 -3.44 -5.16
C THR A 133 -7.76 -3.87 -6.61
N SER A 134 -8.52 -4.84 -7.13
CA SER A 134 -8.40 -5.28 -8.52
C SER A 134 -9.70 -5.87 -9.03
N ASN A 135 -9.85 -5.92 -10.36
CA ASN A 135 -10.88 -6.73 -11.02
C ASN A 135 -10.35 -8.12 -11.43
N ARG A 136 -9.05 -8.38 -11.27
CA ARG A 136 -8.41 -9.67 -11.58
C ARG A 136 -8.65 -10.68 -10.46
N THR A 137 -8.50 -11.95 -10.80
CA THR A 137 -8.59 -13.05 -9.83
C THR A 137 -7.33 -13.12 -8.96
N PRO A 138 -7.42 -13.68 -7.72
CA PRO A 138 -6.24 -13.90 -6.90
C PRO A 138 -5.14 -14.70 -7.61
N ASP A 139 -5.48 -15.73 -8.39
CA ASP A 139 -4.51 -16.55 -9.13
C ASP A 139 -3.74 -15.76 -10.21
N GLU A 140 -4.39 -14.82 -10.88
CA GLU A 140 -3.73 -13.93 -11.86
C GLU A 140 -2.81 -12.90 -11.19
N LEU A 141 -3.14 -12.49 -9.97
CA LEU A 141 -2.38 -11.52 -9.21
C LEU A 141 -1.15 -12.12 -8.54
N VAL A 142 -1.23 -13.35 -8.03
CA VAL A 142 -0.07 -14.08 -7.48
C VAL A 142 1.02 -14.23 -8.53
N LYS A 143 0.68 -14.48 -9.80
CA LYS A 143 1.66 -14.54 -10.90
C LYS A 143 2.45 -13.24 -11.12
N GLN A 144 1.98 -12.13 -10.55
CA GLN A 144 2.60 -10.81 -10.65
C GLN A 144 3.28 -10.35 -9.36
N THR A 145 3.21 -11.11 -8.26
CA THR A 145 3.96 -10.82 -7.04
C THR A 145 5.35 -11.44 -7.12
N ASP A 146 6.33 -10.88 -6.40
CA ASP A 146 7.59 -11.59 -6.18
C ASP A 146 7.35 -12.94 -5.49
N THR A 147 8.23 -13.91 -5.77
CA THR A 147 8.24 -15.22 -5.11
C THR A 147 8.15 -15.09 -3.60
N ALA A 148 7.09 -15.63 -3.01
CA ALA A 148 6.82 -15.57 -1.59
C ALA A 148 7.89 -16.35 -0.80
N GLU A 149 8.55 -15.67 0.14
CA GLU A 149 9.51 -16.30 1.07
C GLU A 149 8.84 -16.85 2.33
N ARG A 150 7.58 -16.44 2.58
CA ARG A 150 6.77 -16.87 3.73
C ARG A 150 5.31 -16.98 3.30
N PRO A 151 4.50 -17.83 3.95
CA PRO A 151 3.07 -17.90 3.65
C PRO A 151 2.35 -16.62 4.07
N TYR A 152 1.44 -16.16 3.22
CA TYR A 152 0.51 -15.06 3.49
C TYR A 152 -0.80 -15.28 2.75
N THR A 153 -1.85 -14.55 3.10
CA THR A 153 -3.12 -14.59 2.37
C THR A 153 -3.24 -13.38 1.45
N LEU A 154 -3.44 -13.62 0.15
CA LEU A 154 -3.81 -12.57 -0.80
C LEU A 154 -5.33 -12.40 -0.78
N ALA A 155 -5.79 -11.19 -0.51
CA ALA A 155 -7.18 -10.79 -0.49
C ALA A 155 -7.42 -9.74 -1.59
N VAL A 156 -8.50 -9.91 -2.36
CA VAL A 156 -8.83 -9.04 -3.48
C VAL A 156 -10.19 -8.41 -3.26
N VAL A 157 -10.20 -7.08 -3.17
CA VAL A 157 -11.44 -6.28 -3.18
C VAL A 157 -11.78 -5.93 -4.62
N PRO A 158 -12.97 -6.29 -5.12
CA PRO A 158 -13.38 -5.93 -6.46
C PRO A 158 -13.38 -4.42 -6.68
N GLY A 159 -12.62 -3.96 -7.67
CA GLY A 159 -12.53 -2.55 -8.05
C GLY A 159 -11.26 -2.23 -8.83
N GLY A 160 -11.35 -1.32 -9.80
CA GLY A 160 -10.17 -0.77 -10.46
C GLY A 160 -9.42 0.23 -9.56
N ALA A 161 -8.21 0.61 -9.96
CA ALA A 161 -7.44 1.64 -9.28
C ALA A 161 -8.19 2.99 -9.28
N SER A 162 -8.47 3.51 -8.09
CA SER A 162 -9.18 4.78 -7.91
C SER A 162 -8.20 5.94 -8.00
N PHE A 163 -8.04 6.49 -9.19
CA PHE A 163 -7.17 7.64 -9.46
C PHE A 163 -7.94 8.96 -9.47
N ALA A 164 -7.33 9.98 -8.88
CA ALA A 164 -7.80 11.36 -8.95
C ALA A 164 -6.64 12.31 -9.27
N GLY A 165 -6.93 13.50 -9.81
CA GLY A 165 -5.92 14.53 -10.08
C GLY A 165 -5.33 15.15 -8.81
N LEU A 166 -4.30 15.98 -8.97
CA LEU A 166 -3.73 16.77 -7.88
C LEU A 166 -4.85 17.59 -7.20
N TRP A 167 -5.06 17.39 -5.89
CA TRP A 167 -6.13 17.98 -5.06
C TRP A 167 -7.54 17.39 -5.18
N VAL A 168 -7.75 16.40 -6.04
CA VAL A 168 -9.07 15.79 -6.24
C VAL A 168 -9.14 14.48 -5.46
N TYR A 169 -10.29 14.21 -4.84
CA TYR A 169 -10.62 12.89 -4.33
C TYR A 169 -11.70 12.28 -5.24
N LYS A 170 -11.43 11.10 -5.80
CA LYS A 170 -12.43 10.34 -6.55
C LYS A 170 -13.28 9.56 -5.55
N ASP A 171 -14.49 10.04 -5.31
CA ASP A 171 -15.44 9.37 -4.41
C ASP A 171 -16.14 8.20 -5.12
N ASP A 172 -15.38 7.15 -5.43
CA ASP A 172 -15.89 5.90 -6.02
C ASP A 172 -16.04 4.77 -4.99
N HIS A 173 -16.13 5.15 -3.72
CA HIS A 173 -16.35 4.26 -2.57
C HIS A 173 -15.29 3.16 -2.41
N THR A 174 -14.09 3.36 -2.97
CA THR A 174 -12.98 2.40 -2.82
C THR A 174 -12.53 2.29 -1.36
N ASP A 175 -12.48 3.41 -0.63
CA ASP A 175 -12.17 3.44 0.80
C ASP A 175 -13.16 2.58 1.61
N TYR A 176 -14.46 2.74 1.40
CA TYR A 176 -15.48 1.96 2.11
C TYR A 176 -15.40 0.47 1.81
N ARG A 177 -15.20 0.09 0.53
CA ARG A 177 -15.02 -1.33 0.15
C ARG A 177 -13.77 -1.93 0.79
N VAL A 178 -12.67 -1.18 0.84
CA VAL A 178 -11.43 -1.62 1.52
C VAL A 178 -11.66 -1.77 3.02
N LEU A 179 -12.35 -0.84 3.69
CA LEU A 179 -12.70 -0.95 5.11
C LEU A 179 -13.57 -2.17 5.41
N GLY A 180 -14.54 -2.47 4.54
CA GLY A 180 -15.35 -3.69 4.62
C GLY A 180 -14.52 -4.96 4.49
N ALA A 181 -13.59 -5.00 3.54
CA ALA A 181 -12.69 -6.13 3.38
C ALA A 181 -11.75 -6.30 4.59
N LEU A 182 -11.19 -5.21 5.12
CA LEU A 182 -10.39 -5.24 6.35
C LEU A 182 -11.20 -5.81 7.52
N ALA A 183 -12.48 -5.43 7.66
CA ALA A 183 -13.34 -5.96 8.71
C ALA A 183 -13.57 -7.48 8.62
N ARG A 184 -13.43 -8.08 7.43
CA ARG A 184 -13.47 -9.53 7.25
C ARG A 184 -12.13 -10.21 7.56
N LEU A 185 -11.02 -9.55 7.25
CA LEU A 185 -9.68 -10.12 7.45
C LEU A 185 -9.22 -10.05 8.91
N ILE A 186 -9.58 -8.97 9.62
CA ILE A 186 -9.17 -8.72 11.01
C ILE A 186 -10.38 -8.37 11.90
N PRO A 187 -11.40 -9.24 12.01
CA PRO A 187 -12.66 -8.95 12.70
C PRO A 187 -12.49 -8.65 14.19
N ASP A 188 -11.46 -9.19 14.84
CA ASP A 188 -11.18 -8.92 16.26
C ASP A 188 -10.82 -7.45 16.50
N TRP A 189 -10.14 -6.83 15.53
CA TRP A 189 -9.69 -5.45 15.58
C TRP A 189 -10.67 -4.46 14.94
N LEU A 190 -11.36 -4.89 13.87
CA LEU A 190 -12.30 -4.08 13.11
C LEU A 190 -13.60 -4.86 12.85
N PRO A 191 -14.48 -5.04 13.85
CA PRO A 191 -15.79 -5.64 13.61
C PRO A 191 -16.56 -4.83 12.58
N ILE A 192 -17.23 -5.53 11.65
CA ILE A 192 -17.98 -4.86 10.58
C ILE A 192 -19.04 -3.89 11.11
N GLU A 193 -19.69 -4.21 12.22
CA GLU A 193 -20.72 -3.34 12.79
C GLU A 193 -20.13 -2.02 13.33
N ASP A 194 -18.92 -2.05 13.89
CA ASP A 194 -18.22 -0.83 14.31
C ASP A 194 -17.80 0.02 13.11
N VAL A 195 -17.32 -0.62 12.04
CA VAL A 195 -16.99 0.06 10.78
C VAL A 195 -18.24 0.72 10.20
N LYS A 196 -19.33 -0.02 10.02
CA LYS A 196 -20.61 0.51 9.50
C LYS A 196 -21.14 1.65 10.35
N ALA A 197 -21.13 1.50 11.68
CA ALA A 197 -21.61 2.53 12.59
C ALA A 197 -20.76 3.81 12.50
N SER A 198 -19.42 3.67 12.44
CA SER A 198 -18.50 4.80 12.25
C SER A 198 -18.73 5.53 10.92
N ILE A 199 -18.92 4.79 9.83
CA ILE A 199 -19.22 5.37 8.51
C ILE A 199 -20.59 6.04 8.51
N ARG A 200 -21.63 5.41 9.06
CA ARG A 200 -22.98 5.99 9.17
C ARG A 200 -22.96 7.31 9.94
N GLU A 201 -22.27 7.34 11.08
CA GLU A 201 -22.17 8.54 11.93
C GLU A 201 -21.44 9.69 11.23
N SER A 202 -20.31 9.39 10.58
CA SER A 202 -19.46 10.41 9.94
C SER A 202 -20.00 10.92 8.60
N THR A 203 -20.73 10.08 7.85
CA THR A 203 -21.15 10.41 6.48
C THR A 203 -22.65 10.65 6.33
N LYS A 204 -23.48 10.08 7.22
CA LYS A 204 -24.95 10.08 7.13
C LYS A 204 -25.49 9.55 5.79
N ASP A 205 -24.77 8.61 5.18
CA ASP A 205 -25.08 8.07 3.85
C ASP A 205 -25.06 6.53 3.86
N GLU A 206 -26.24 5.92 3.68
CA GLU A 206 -26.40 4.47 3.66
C GLU A 206 -25.78 3.81 2.41
N ALA A 207 -25.58 4.53 1.30
CA ALA A 207 -24.90 3.96 0.12
C ALA A 207 -23.42 3.66 0.42
N ARG A 208 -22.78 4.48 1.27
CA ARG A 208 -21.41 4.26 1.74
C ARG A 208 -21.36 3.08 2.71
N VAL A 209 -22.35 2.95 3.60
CA VAL A 209 -22.48 1.76 4.46
C VAL A 209 -22.70 0.49 3.63
N ALA A 210 -23.53 0.54 2.60
CA ALA A 210 -23.72 -0.57 1.66
C ALA A 210 -22.43 -0.92 0.93
N SER A 211 -21.57 0.06 0.64
CA SER A 211 -20.25 -0.16 0.04
C SER A 211 -19.27 -0.86 0.99
N VAL A 212 -19.35 -0.58 2.30
CA VAL A 212 -18.64 -1.36 3.34
C VAL A 212 -19.12 -2.82 3.31
N GLN A 213 -20.44 -3.04 3.35
CA GLN A 213 -20.99 -4.40 3.29
C GLN A 213 -20.56 -5.13 2.02
N PHE A 214 -20.63 -4.46 0.86
CA PHE A 214 -20.20 -5.02 -0.41
C PHE A 214 -18.73 -5.49 -0.37
N GLY A 215 -17.83 -4.68 0.18
CA GLY A 215 -16.42 -5.04 0.32
C GLY A 215 -16.19 -6.24 1.23
N TYR A 216 -16.95 -6.34 2.32
CA TYR A 216 -16.91 -7.47 3.24
C TYR A 216 -17.39 -8.78 2.58
N ASP A 217 -18.51 -8.74 1.85
CA ASP A 217 -19.09 -9.92 1.24
C ASP A 217 -18.26 -10.43 0.05
N ASN A 218 -17.73 -9.49 -0.75
CA ASN A 218 -17.13 -9.79 -2.05
C ASN A 218 -15.60 -9.84 -2.04
N VAL A 219 -14.93 -9.62 -0.90
CA VAL A 219 -13.48 -9.85 -0.83
C VAL A 219 -13.19 -11.34 -1.07
N ARG A 220 -12.30 -11.61 -2.01
CA ARG A 220 -11.87 -12.96 -2.39
C ARG A 220 -10.51 -13.23 -1.79
N THR A 221 -10.34 -14.32 -1.07
CA THR A 221 -9.07 -14.68 -0.44
C THR A 221 -8.47 -15.92 -1.09
N ARG A 222 -7.14 -15.97 -1.11
CA ARG A 222 -6.36 -17.12 -1.54
C ARG A 222 -5.09 -17.18 -0.71
N GLU A 223 -4.79 -18.33 -0.16
CA GLU A 223 -3.49 -18.58 0.48
C GLU A 223 -2.38 -18.57 -0.58
N VAL A 224 -1.25 -17.94 -0.26
CA VAL A 224 -0.04 -17.94 -1.07
C VAL A 224 1.03 -18.71 -0.31
N LYS A 225 1.49 -19.80 -0.91
CA LYS A 225 2.51 -20.69 -0.36
C LYS A 225 3.90 -20.17 -0.68
N VAL A 226 4.88 -20.61 0.11
CA VAL A 226 6.30 -20.35 -0.16
C VAL A 226 6.65 -20.86 -1.56
N GLY A 227 7.36 -20.05 -2.34
CA GLY A 227 7.75 -20.37 -3.71
C GLY A 227 6.74 -19.97 -4.79
N GLU A 228 5.51 -19.59 -4.44
CA GLU A 228 4.55 -19.02 -5.41
C GLU A 228 4.89 -17.55 -5.74
N GLY A 229 4.64 -17.14 -6.97
CA GLY A 229 4.97 -15.80 -7.47
C GLY A 229 5.88 -15.87 -8.70
N THR A 230 6.58 -14.78 -9.00
CA THR A 230 7.60 -14.72 -10.04
C THR A 230 8.93 -14.20 -9.50
N ASP A 231 10.03 -14.71 -10.03
CA ASP A 231 11.40 -14.25 -9.79
C ASP A 231 11.93 -13.35 -10.91
N THR A 232 11.11 -13.07 -11.92
CA THR A 232 11.50 -12.28 -13.11
C THR A 232 11.67 -10.79 -12.84
N HIS A 233 11.22 -10.30 -11.69
CA HIS A 233 11.38 -8.89 -11.34
C HIS A 233 12.83 -8.60 -10.95
N GLU A 234 13.33 -7.44 -11.39
CA GLU A 234 14.67 -6.99 -11.01
C GLU A 234 14.77 -6.84 -9.49
N LYS A 235 15.82 -7.45 -8.92
CA LYS A 235 16.18 -7.31 -7.50
C LYS A 235 17.07 -6.10 -7.33
N LEU A 236 16.45 -4.94 -7.15
CA LEU A 236 17.16 -3.70 -6.91
C LEU A 236 17.39 -3.51 -5.41
N GLN A 237 18.60 -3.79 -4.93
CA GLN A 237 19.02 -3.62 -3.53
C GLN A 237 20.36 -2.90 -3.49
N PHE A 238 20.56 -2.05 -2.47
CA PHE A 238 21.74 -1.21 -2.36
C PHE A 238 22.37 -1.37 -0.97
N GLU A 239 23.71 -1.47 -0.92
CA GLU A 239 24.45 -1.34 0.33
C GLU A 239 24.47 0.14 0.73
N LYS A 240 23.85 0.47 1.86
CA LYS A 240 23.85 1.84 2.38
C LYS A 240 25.17 2.09 3.09
N PRO A 241 25.92 3.17 2.75
CA PRO A 241 27.14 3.49 3.49
C PRO A 241 26.80 3.81 4.94
N GLY A 242 27.56 3.24 5.88
CA GLY A 242 27.53 3.65 7.28
C GLY A 242 28.06 5.07 7.45
N TRP A 243 27.78 5.70 8.59
CA TRP A 243 28.18 7.09 8.86
C TRP A 243 29.70 7.33 8.71
N THR A 244 30.52 6.32 8.98
CA THR A 244 31.98 6.36 8.83
C THR A 244 32.46 6.27 7.38
N LYS A 245 31.62 5.76 6.46
CA LYS A 245 31.91 5.62 5.02
C LYS A 245 31.31 6.75 4.19
N MET A 246 30.48 7.61 4.79
CA MET A 246 29.92 8.77 4.10
C MET A 246 31.02 9.78 3.81
N ARG A 247 31.02 10.34 2.60
CA ARG A 247 31.96 11.39 2.22
C ARG A 247 31.72 12.65 3.03
N GLU A 248 32.76 13.42 3.27
CA GLU A 248 32.65 14.75 3.86
C GLU A 248 31.63 15.59 3.08
N GLY A 249 30.74 16.26 3.79
CA GLY A 249 29.64 17.05 3.20
C GLY A 249 28.56 16.23 2.47
N ILE A 250 28.56 14.89 2.57
CA ILE A 250 27.61 14.00 1.88
C ILE A 250 27.57 14.27 0.36
N ILE A 251 28.73 14.53 -0.22
CA ILE A 251 28.85 14.85 -1.65
C ILE A 251 28.37 13.65 -2.48
N VAL A 252 27.52 13.91 -3.48
CA VAL A 252 27.06 12.95 -4.50
C VAL A 252 27.55 13.45 -5.86
N GLU A 253 28.21 12.59 -6.63
CA GLU A 253 28.73 12.97 -7.94
C GLU A 253 27.60 13.05 -8.97
N ALA A 254 27.60 14.13 -9.75
CA ALA A 254 26.65 14.29 -10.84
C ALA A 254 26.94 13.26 -11.95
N ARG A 255 25.88 12.73 -12.57
CA ARG A 255 26.01 11.90 -13.77
C ARG A 255 26.32 12.78 -14.98
N LYS A 256 27.06 12.23 -15.94
CA LYS A 256 27.30 12.92 -17.21
C LYS A 256 26.00 12.94 -18.05
N PRO A 257 25.78 13.97 -18.87
CA PRO A 257 24.68 13.97 -19.84
C PRO A 257 24.67 12.69 -20.69
N GLY A 258 23.49 12.10 -20.89
CA GLY A 258 23.31 10.83 -21.61
C GLY A 258 23.52 9.56 -20.78
N GLU A 259 23.94 9.65 -19.52
CA GLU A 259 24.04 8.49 -18.63
C GLU A 259 22.77 8.29 -17.80
N ARG A 260 22.28 7.05 -17.75
CA ARG A 260 21.17 6.67 -16.86
C ARG A 260 21.63 6.66 -15.41
N ASN A 261 20.81 7.19 -14.49
CA ASN A 261 21.06 7.05 -13.06
C ASN A 261 20.84 5.58 -12.62
N PRO A 262 21.86 4.87 -12.11
CA PRO A 262 21.70 3.47 -11.70
C PRO A 262 20.92 3.35 -10.38
N PHE A 263 20.92 4.39 -9.55
CA PHE A 263 20.33 4.37 -8.21
C PHE A 263 18.87 4.79 -8.19
N TYR A 264 18.39 5.48 -9.22
CA TYR A 264 17.02 5.98 -9.26
C TYR A 264 16.24 5.36 -10.41
N LYS A 265 15.57 4.24 -10.14
CA LYS A 265 14.69 3.57 -11.09
C LYS A 265 13.25 4.00 -10.83
N LYS A 266 12.49 4.26 -11.90
CA LYS A 266 11.09 4.72 -11.80
C LYS A 266 10.08 3.75 -12.39
N TYR A 267 10.51 2.57 -12.81
CA TYR A 267 9.65 1.64 -13.54
C TYR A 267 8.51 1.08 -12.66
N THR A 268 8.73 1.02 -11.34
CA THR A 268 7.76 0.63 -10.31
C THR A 268 6.66 1.69 -10.14
N ALA A 269 6.85 2.92 -10.61
CA ALA A 269 5.86 4.01 -10.59
C ALA A 269 4.75 3.85 -11.65
N ARG A 270 4.87 2.87 -12.55
CA ARG A 270 3.95 2.67 -13.66
C ARG A 270 2.69 1.91 -13.25
N THR A 271 1.54 2.54 -13.46
CA THR A 271 0.24 1.86 -13.59
C THR A 271 -0.02 1.45 -15.04
N LEU A 272 0.38 2.30 -15.98
CA LEU A 272 0.23 2.09 -17.42
C LEU A 272 1.59 2.24 -18.11
N ARG A 273 1.70 1.71 -19.33
CA ARG A 273 2.85 1.95 -20.21
C ARG A 273 2.37 2.23 -21.63
N PRO A 274 3.04 3.11 -22.38
CA PRO A 274 2.75 3.27 -23.80
C PRO A 274 3.09 1.97 -24.55
N VAL A 275 2.26 1.63 -25.54
CA VAL A 275 2.51 0.57 -26.51
C VAL A 275 2.41 1.23 -27.89
N VAL A 276 3.51 1.25 -28.62
CA VAL A 276 3.61 1.95 -29.91
C VAL A 276 3.15 1.01 -31.03
N ASN A 277 2.29 1.52 -31.92
CA ASN A 277 1.98 0.85 -33.18
C ASN A 277 2.87 1.41 -34.29
N PHE A 278 3.93 0.67 -34.61
CA PHE A 278 4.94 1.07 -35.59
C PHE A 278 4.40 1.21 -37.02
N ASP A 279 3.31 0.52 -37.38
CA ASP A 279 2.69 0.63 -38.70
C ASP A 279 2.07 2.02 -38.94
N THR A 280 1.69 2.70 -37.85
CA THR A 280 1.10 4.05 -37.89
C THR A 280 2.07 5.15 -37.49
N CYS A 281 3.27 4.80 -37.02
CA CYS A 281 4.25 5.76 -36.55
C CYS A 281 4.89 6.49 -37.75
N ILE A 282 4.70 7.80 -37.84
CA ILE A 282 5.32 8.65 -38.87
C ILE A 282 6.75 9.10 -38.50
N LYS A 283 7.32 8.57 -37.41
CA LYS A 283 8.68 8.85 -36.94
C LYS A 283 8.97 10.34 -36.71
N CYS A 284 7.98 11.10 -36.23
CA CYS A 284 8.10 12.55 -36.00
C CYS A 284 8.95 12.94 -34.78
N THR A 285 9.35 11.98 -33.94
CA THR A 285 10.16 12.18 -32.71
C THR A 285 9.50 12.99 -31.59
N MET A 286 8.23 13.37 -31.71
CA MET A 286 7.52 14.13 -30.66
C MET A 286 7.47 13.38 -29.32
N CYS A 287 7.20 12.07 -29.34
CA CYS A 287 7.19 11.25 -28.13
C CYS A 287 8.55 11.20 -27.41
N TRP A 288 9.65 11.28 -28.16
CA TRP A 288 11.01 11.32 -27.62
C TRP A 288 11.29 12.69 -27.00
N LEU A 289 10.97 13.78 -27.72
CA LEU A 289 11.20 15.16 -27.27
C LEU A 289 10.41 15.50 -26.00
N ASP A 290 9.16 15.03 -25.91
CA ASP A 290 8.26 15.33 -24.81
C ASP A 290 8.44 14.40 -23.60
N CYS A 291 9.34 13.41 -23.67
CA CYS A 291 9.52 12.45 -22.57
C CYS A 291 10.31 13.10 -21.41
N PRO A 292 9.69 13.39 -20.26
CA PRO A 292 10.37 14.09 -19.16
C PRO A 292 11.40 13.21 -18.43
N ASP A 293 11.34 11.90 -18.64
CA ASP A 293 12.24 10.91 -18.05
C ASP A 293 13.23 10.34 -19.07
N GLU A 294 13.28 10.87 -20.30
CA GLU A 294 14.21 10.47 -21.38
C GLU A 294 14.22 8.94 -21.61
N CYS A 295 13.04 8.30 -21.58
CA CYS A 295 12.91 6.85 -21.60
C CYS A 295 13.08 6.20 -22.99
N PHE A 296 13.22 6.99 -24.05
CA PHE A 296 13.28 6.53 -25.43
C PHE A 296 14.73 6.50 -25.93
N GLU A 297 15.15 5.37 -26.51
CA GLU A 297 16.42 5.28 -27.23
C GLU A 297 16.21 5.55 -28.72
N VAL A 298 17.10 6.34 -29.32
CA VAL A 298 17.08 6.65 -30.75
C VAL A 298 17.67 5.50 -31.54
N THR A 299 16.85 4.89 -32.40
CA THR A 299 17.25 3.78 -33.27
C THR A 299 16.89 4.07 -34.73
N SER A 300 17.60 3.44 -35.67
CA SER A 300 17.42 3.64 -37.12
C SER A 300 16.06 3.16 -37.65
N SER A 301 15.35 2.30 -36.92
CA SER A 301 14.00 1.84 -37.27
C SER A 301 12.91 2.89 -36.99
N GLY A 302 13.22 3.98 -36.30
CA GLY A 302 12.22 4.89 -35.74
C GLY A 302 11.79 4.48 -34.33
N HIS A 303 11.16 5.42 -33.61
CA HIS A 303 10.71 5.29 -32.22
C HIS A 303 9.27 4.80 -32.09
#